data_AF-A0A351T6J2-F1
#
_entry.id   AF-A0A351T6J2-F1
#
_cell.length_a   1.000
_cell.length_b   1.000
_cell.length_c   1.000
_cell.angle_alpha   90.00
_cell.angle_beta   90.00
_cell.angle_gamma   90.00
#
_symmetry.space_group_name_H-M   'P 1'
#
loop_
_entity.id
_entity.type
_entity.pdbx_description
1 polymer ?
#
loop_
_entity_poly.entity_id
_entity_poly.type
_entity_poly.pdbx_seq_one_letter_code
_entity_poly.pdbx_strand_id
1 'polypeptide(L)' 'INYSVETVNGSVYLLGIARSPDELERVTNYARNIRGVTRVVSHVRMKEEPQQPKT' A
#
# COMPACT_ATOMS: atom_id res chain seq x y z
N ILE A 1 -4.26 -10.19 -4.62
CA ILE A 1 -3.85 -8.96 -3.91
C ILE A 1 -2.64 -9.39 -3.10
N ASN A 2 -1.43 -9.01 -3.52
CA ASN A 2 -0.17 -9.49 -2.89
C ASN A 2 0.30 -8.44 -1.91
N TYR A 3 -0.46 -8.27 -0.82
CA TYR A 3 -0.12 -7.35 0.24
C TYR A 3 0.06 -8.12 1.53
N SER A 4 1.15 -7.86 2.22
CA SER A 4 1.32 -8.22 3.63
C SER A 4 1.20 -6.95 4.47
N VAL A 5 0.46 -7.06 5.57
CA VAL A 5 0.25 -5.96 6.50
C VAL A 5 0.69 -6.43 7.88
N GLU A 6 1.67 -5.75 8.45
CA GLU A 6 2.15 -6.02 9.80
C GLU A 6 1.91 -4.80 10.69
N THR A 7 1.47 -5.05 11.92
CA THR A 7 1.21 -4.00 12.91
C THR A 7 2.07 -4.22 14.14
N VAL A 8 2.93 -3.25 14.44
CA VAL A 8 3.84 -3.30 15.60
C VAL A 8 3.72 -1.98 16.36
N ASN A 9 3.26 -2.04 17.61
CA ASN A 9 3.13 -0.87 18.51
C ASN A 9 2.42 0.35 17.87
N GLY A 10 1.31 0.11 17.15
CA GLY A 10 0.56 1.16 16.46
C GLY A 10 1.18 1.63 15.13
N SER A 11 2.32 1.08 14.72
CA SER A 11 2.88 1.28 13.38
C SER A 11 2.42 0.19 12.44
N VAL A 12 1.80 0.57 11.32
CA VAL A 12 1.39 -0.34 10.24
C VAL A 12 2.45 -0.32 9.14
N TYR A 13 2.90 -1.51 8.72
CA TYR A 13 3.82 -1.70 7.61
C TYR A 13 3.08 -2.35 6.46
N LEU A 14 2.99 -1.64 5.33
CA LEU A 14 2.40 -2.14 4.09
C LEU A 14 3.52 -2.63 3.17
N LEU A 15 3.50 -3.91 2.83
CA LEU A 15 4.47 -4.55 1.93
C LEU A 15 3.69 -5.13 0.75
N GLY A 16 4.15 -4.94 -0.48
CA GLY A 16 3.48 -5.56 -1.63
C GLY A 16 3.66 -4.84 -2.94
N ILE A 17 2.76 -5.17 -3.88
CA ILE A 17 2.71 -4.56 -5.21
C ILE A 17 1.32 -3.94 -5.45
N ALA A 18 1.27 -2.64 -5.71
CA ALA A 18 0.06 -1.91 -6.08
C ALA A 18 -0.21 -1.96 -7.58
N ARG A 19 -1.48 -2.16 -7.95
CA ARG A 19 -1.90 -2.20 -9.36
C ARG A 19 -2.21 -0.81 -9.91
N SER A 20 -2.55 0.12 -9.03
CA SER A 20 -2.78 1.53 -9.39
C SER A 20 -2.48 2.45 -8.21
N PRO A 21 -2.25 3.75 -8.47
CA PRO A 21 -2.07 4.73 -7.41
C PRO A 21 -3.28 4.82 -6.47
N ASP A 22 -4.50 4.74 -7.04
CA ASP A 22 -5.76 4.82 -6.28
C ASP A 22 -5.97 3.62 -5.33
N GLU A 23 -5.46 2.44 -5.70
CA GLU A 23 -5.46 1.27 -4.79
C GLU A 23 -4.54 1.54 -3.60
N LEU A 24 -3.31 2.01 -3.87
CA LEU A 24 -2.34 2.31 -2.84
C LEU A 24 -2.86 3.40 -1.88
N GLU A 25 -3.47 4.45 -2.40
CA GLU A 25 -4.07 5.50 -1.60
C GLU A 25 -5.20 4.98 -0.72
N ARG A 26 -6.14 4.20 -1.28
CA ARG A 26 -7.23 3.61 -0.51
C ARG A 26 -6.73 2.71 0.61
N VAL A 27 -5.77 1.84 0.35
CA VAL A 27 -5.19 0.94 1.37
C VAL A 27 -4.49 1.74 2.47
N THR A 28 -3.70 2.76 2.09
CA THR A 28 -2.99 3.60 3.05
C THR A 28 -3.95 4.40 3.93
N ASN A 29 -4.99 4.98 3.34
CA ASN A 29 -6.00 5.73 4.06
C ASN A 29 -6.84 4.84 4.98
N TYR A 30 -7.18 3.63 4.54
CA TYR A 30 -7.84 2.65 5.39
C TYR A 30 -6.98 2.33 6.62
N ALA A 31 -5.69 2.03 6.43
CA ALA A 31 -4.77 1.73 7.52
C ALA A 31 -4.64 2.89 8.53
N ARG A 32 -4.60 4.14 8.06
CA ARG A 32 -4.53 5.33 8.92
C ARG A 32 -5.76 5.53 9.81
N ASN A 33 -6.93 5.07 9.36
CA ASN A 33 -8.19 5.23 10.09
C ASN A 33 -8.43 4.12 11.13
N ILE A 34 -7.55 3.11 11.20
CA ILE A 34 -7.67 2.06 12.21
C ILE A 34 -7.31 2.63 13.58
N ARG A 35 -8.21 2.42 14.56
CA ARG A 35 -8.03 2.90 15.92
C ARG A 35 -6.74 2.33 16.53
N GLY A 36 -5.91 3.21 17.09
CA GLY A 36 -4.62 2.83 17.68
C GLY A 36 -3.45 2.83 16.68
N VAL A 37 -3.70 3.10 15.39
CA VAL A 37 -2.63 3.37 14.43
C VAL A 37 -2.10 4.78 14.65
N THR A 38 -0.80 4.87 14.90
CA THR A 38 -0.06 6.12 15.09
C THR A 38 0.80 6.43 13.87
N ARG A 39 1.16 5.41 13.08
CA ARG A 39 2.02 5.56 11.91
C ARG A 39 1.72 4.52 10.84
N VAL A 40 1.80 4.91 9.57
CA VAL A 40 1.73 3.98 8.43
C VAL A 40 2.99 4.16 7.58
N VAL A 41 3.71 3.06 7.33
CA VAL A 41 4.91 3.00 6.51
C VAL A 41 4.63 2.07 5.32
N SER A 42 4.77 2.59 4.11
CA SER A 42 4.53 1.83 2.88
C SER A 42 5.84 1.51 2.17
N HIS A 43 6.08 0.23 1.93
CA HIS A 43 7.11 -0.30 1.03
C HIS A 43 6.47 -0.94 -0.21
N VAL A 44 5.25 -0.52 -0.54
CA VAL A 44 4.54 -1.02 -1.72
C VAL A 44 5.22 -0.48 -2.98
N ARG A 45 5.51 -1.37 -3.93
CA ARG A 45 5.99 -0.99 -5.26
C ARG A 45 4.82 -0.96 -6.23
N MET A 46 4.85 -0.04 -7.19
CA MET A 46 3.89 -0.09 -8.29
C MET A 46 4.20 -1.33 -9.13
N LYS A 47 3.16 -2.08 -9.52
CA LYS A 47 3.29 -3.07 -10.58
C LYS A 47 3.77 -2.27 -11.79
N GLU A 48 4.88 -2.68 -12.37
CA GLU A 48 5.24 -2.17 -13.68
C GLU A 48 4.06 -2.48 -14.60
N GLU A 49 3.37 -1.43 -15.06
CA GLU A 49 2.50 -1.59 -16.21
C GLU A 49 3.40 -2.15 -17.30
N PRO A 50 3.03 -3.24 -18.00
CA PRO A 50 3.70 -3.53 -19.25
C PRO A 50 3.51 -2.25 -20.07
N GLN A 51 4.60 -1.51 -20.30
CA GLN A 51 4.58 -0.29 -21.07
C GLN A 51 3.85 -0.64 -22.36
N GLN A 52 2.59 -0.23 -22.48
CA GLN A 52 1.88 -0.41 -23.74
C GLN A 52 2.75 0.32 -24.76
N PRO A 53 3.25 -0.34 -25.81
CA PRO A 53 4.02 0.35 -26.82
C PRO A 53 3.12 1.47 -27.34
N LYS A 54 3.49 2.72 -27.04
CA LYS A 54 2.86 3.89 -27.64
C LYS A 54 3.01 3.70 -29.14
N THR A 55 1.91 3.35 -29.79
CA THR A 55 1.79 3.27 -31.25
C THR A 55 1.48 4.66 -31.77
#